data_AF-A0A4Q3VIA4-F1
#
_entry.id   AF-A0A4Q3VIA4-F1
#
_cell.length_a   1.000
_cell.length_b   1.000
_cell.length_c   1.000
_cell.angle_alpha   90.00
_cell.angle_beta   90.00
_cell.angle_gamma   90.00
#
_symmetry.space_group_name_H-M   'P 1'
#
loop_
_entity.id
_entity.type
_entity.pdbx_description
1 polymer ?
#
loop_
_entity_poly.entity_id
_entity_poly.type
_entity_poly.pdbx_seq_one_letter_code
_entity_poly.pdbx_strand_id
1 'polypeptide(L)'
;MKTRFSLPLLALSALAIAQERPPIKYDEGQIQALAARMNKLVSKNWQEGFAFGQELAELPSPLGYQILRDNWNKGASLDARKQMFKGFVFDTHPDALLVLNLGMRDPHLSMQMWSMSYLKMMFMKDFTSDFAAYSAWFYEMKALPTKEIKQRSVRATMDGLLTVPDTELGAAAERAVQAFSNAAIAPYPKMADLVDRLIDSPTAGLSGMRLAAVLLASNNLPPAETTKRALRLMDRKEILQSPEALDSLMDLGTPALLDRSLEILRAKVASKTDNTYGFIGAMLDAGDPRVVPLVIELMADASPETLQEMTNALRNNIGVQPPDPVTADAWKTWLVANRSRFEMKFDEKALPSFKIDAVPTLEYIPDGDDVKDIPSAAFLVGNDPMKRYFISGKMEPGKPKNVLIVMPGGPGTPEFHPFVKRIQKNVLGEDWIVVQPIAPMWDNAKERVVWPSAASPYPPAKFTMETFLDGMLDELPARHKVKVGKTYMLGWSSSGPAIYSYAGHGKHTIDGAVVAMSVFNPEYFGDAKSLAVKRFYLYHSPEDFIKMSNPEAAKARLESLKIPVALTTYEGGHGWGPGVYDSVAAGLKYLEGGR
;
A
#
# COMPACT_ATOMS: atom_id res chain seq x y z
N MET A 1 -33.29 24.33 48.21
CA MET A 1 -32.17 24.96 47.49
C MET A 1 -30.96 24.02 47.55
N LYS A 2 -30.80 23.17 46.52
CA LYS A 2 -29.62 22.34 46.19
C LYS A 2 -29.97 21.59 44.90
N THR A 3 -29.66 22.22 43.77
CA THR A 3 -29.78 21.68 42.42
C THR A 3 -28.73 20.59 42.22
N ARG A 4 -29.17 19.36 41.94
CA ARG A 4 -28.35 18.30 41.37
C ARG A 4 -28.65 18.26 39.87
N PHE A 5 -27.72 18.73 39.05
CA PHE A 5 -27.73 18.48 37.61
C PHE A 5 -26.98 17.16 37.37
N SER A 6 -27.74 16.16 36.94
CA SER A 6 -27.21 14.94 36.34
C SER A 6 -27.11 15.19 34.83
N LEU A 7 -25.91 15.27 34.29
CA LEU A 7 -25.67 15.27 32.84
C LEU A 7 -25.36 13.83 32.40
N PRO A 8 -26.04 13.28 31.38
CA PRO A 8 -25.65 12.01 30.81
C PRO A 8 -24.45 12.21 29.88
N LEU A 9 -23.43 11.38 30.07
CA LEU A 9 -22.32 11.19 29.15
C LEU A 9 -22.91 10.61 27.84
N LEU A 10 -23.16 11.48 26.86
CA LEU A 10 -23.50 11.07 25.49
C LEU A 10 -22.23 10.55 24.81
N ALA A 11 -22.26 9.27 24.47
CA ALA A 11 -21.32 8.64 23.56
C ALA A 11 -21.37 9.35 22.20
N LEU A 12 -20.35 10.17 21.92
CA LEU A 12 -20.01 10.62 20.57
C LEU A 12 -19.27 9.48 19.88
N SER A 13 -20.03 8.46 19.48
CA SER A 13 -19.61 7.52 18.46
C SER A 13 -19.53 8.28 17.14
N ALA A 14 -18.38 8.24 16.49
CA ALA A 14 -18.16 8.82 15.17
C ALA A 14 -19.21 8.33 14.16
N LEU A 15 -20.20 9.17 13.87
CA LEU A 15 -20.83 9.15 12.55
C LEU A 15 -19.75 9.61 11.57
N ALA A 16 -19.14 8.66 10.87
CA ALA A 16 -18.66 8.93 9.53
C ALA A 16 -19.90 9.26 8.70
N ILE A 17 -20.25 10.55 8.66
CA ILE A 17 -21.09 11.08 7.60
C ILE A 17 -20.24 10.87 6.36
N ALA A 18 -20.45 9.77 5.64
CA ALA A 18 -20.18 9.75 4.22
C ALA A 18 -20.88 11.01 3.72
N GLN A 19 -20.12 12.05 3.36
CA GLN A 19 -20.71 13.20 2.71
C GLN A 19 -21.37 12.62 1.46
N GLU A 20 -22.69 12.46 1.52
CA GLU A 20 -23.49 12.11 0.36
C GLU A 20 -23.17 13.22 -0.64
N ARG A 21 -22.25 12.93 -1.56
CA ARG A 21 -22.00 13.82 -2.69
C ARG A 21 -23.39 14.07 -3.28
N PRO A 22 -23.83 15.33 -3.43
CA PRO A 22 -25.15 15.61 -3.96
C PRO A 22 -25.29 14.81 -5.26
N PRO A 23 -26.40 14.08 -5.44
CA PRO A 23 -26.54 13.15 -6.55
C PRO A 23 -26.28 13.91 -7.84
N ILE A 24 -25.19 13.58 -8.52
CA ILE A 24 -24.88 14.11 -9.84
C ILE A 24 -26.00 13.62 -10.74
N LYS A 25 -26.84 14.55 -11.19
CA LYS A 25 -27.87 14.24 -12.19
C LYS A 25 -27.17 14.10 -13.52
N TYR A 26 -27.11 12.88 -14.03
CA TYR A 26 -26.72 12.62 -15.40
C TYR A 26 -27.93 12.85 -16.30
N ASP A 27 -27.78 13.68 -17.33
CA ASP A 27 -28.81 13.81 -18.35
C ASP A 27 -28.76 12.65 -19.36
N GLU A 28 -29.82 12.51 -20.15
CA GLU A 28 -29.95 11.45 -21.15
C GLU A 28 -28.82 11.50 -22.19
N GLY A 29 -28.35 12.70 -22.54
CA GLY A 29 -27.25 12.89 -23.49
C GLY A 29 -25.92 12.35 -22.97
N GLN A 30 -25.61 12.57 -21.68
CA GLN A 30 -24.42 12.02 -21.03
C GLN A 30 -24.46 10.49 -20.96
N ILE A 31 -25.62 9.92 -20.63
CA ILE A 31 -25.82 8.46 -20.61
C ILE A 31 -25.60 7.88 -22.01
N GLN A 32 -26.17 8.51 -23.04
CA GLN A 32 -25.97 8.10 -24.43
C GLN A 32 -24.51 8.24 -24.89
N ALA A 33 -23.80 9.28 -24.45
CA ALA A 33 -22.38 9.47 -24.76
C ALA A 33 -21.50 8.36 -24.15
N LEU A 34 -21.75 7.99 -22.89
CA LEU A 34 -21.06 6.87 -22.25
C LEU A 34 -21.34 5.54 -22.96
N ALA A 35 -22.60 5.28 -23.32
CA ALA A 35 -22.98 4.10 -24.08
C ALA A 35 -22.28 4.05 -25.45
N ALA A 36 -22.24 5.18 -26.17
CA ALA A 36 -21.54 5.27 -27.45
C ALA A 36 -20.03 5.05 -27.30
N ARG A 37 -19.40 5.56 -26.22
CA ARG A 37 -17.98 5.35 -25.94
C ARG A 37 -17.68 3.89 -25.64
N MET A 38 -18.49 3.22 -24.83
CA MET A 38 -18.36 1.79 -24.56
C MET A 38 -18.33 0.96 -25.85
N ASN A 39 -19.22 1.25 -26.79
CA ASN A 39 -19.31 0.52 -28.06
C ASN A 39 -18.10 0.76 -28.99
N LYS A 40 -17.29 1.79 -28.72
CA LYS A 40 -16.05 2.08 -29.43
C LYS A 40 -14.81 1.43 -28.81
N LEU A 41 -14.95 0.76 -27.66
CA LEU A 41 -13.86 0.01 -27.00
C LEU A 41 -13.56 -1.31 -27.74
N VAL A 42 -13.25 -1.21 -29.04
CA VAL A 42 -12.89 -2.33 -29.92
C VAL A 42 -11.40 -2.64 -29.89
N SER A 43 -10.60 -1.74 -29.32
CA SER A 43 -9.15 -1.90 -29.19
C SER A 43 -8.82 -3.01 -28.19
N LYS A 44 -7.61 -3.58 -28.32
CA LYS A 44 -7.01 -4.45 -27.29
C LYS A 44 -6.38 -3.65 -26.15
N ASN A 45 -6.70 -2.35 -26.04
CA ASN A 45 -6.18 -1.49 -24.99
C ASN A 45 -6.90 -1.81 -23.68
N TRP A 46 -6.32 -2.75 -22.93
CA TRP A 46 -6.90 -3.21 -21.66
C TRP A 46 -6.98 -2.07 -20.63
N GLN A 47 -6.07 -1.09 -20.69
CA GLN A 47 -6.09 0.09 -19.83
C GLN A 47 -7.31 0.97 -20.07
N GLU A 48 -7.70 1.16 -21.33
CA GLU A 48 -8.89 1.94 -21.70
C GLU A 48 -10.17 1.27 -21.19
N GLY A 49 -10.27 -0.06 -21.36
CA GLY A 49 -11.39 -0.83 -20.80
C GLY A 49 -11.44 -0.79 -19.28
N PHE A 50 -10.29 -0.82 -18.60
CA PHE A 50 -10.23 -0.72 -17.14
C PHE A 50 -10.66 0.66 -16.65
N ALA A 51 -10.08 1.73 -17.21
CA ALA A 51 -10.40 3.12 -16.88
C ALA A 51 -11.90 3.42 -17.10
N PHE A 52 -12.45 2.97 -18.23
CA PHE A 52 -13.89 3.09 -18.50
C PHE A 52 -14.74 2.33 -17.47
N GLY A 53 -14.28 1.15 -17.04
CA GLY A 53 -14.92 0.38 -15.96
C GLY A 53 -14.95 1.13 -14.62
N GLN A 54 -13.85 1.80 -14.26
CA GLN A 54 -13.77 2.62 -13.05
C GLN A 54 -14.72 3.81 -13.15
N GLU A 55 -14.75 4.52 -14.29
CA GLU A 55 -15.66 5.65 -14.50
C GLU A 55 -17.12 5.23 -14.37
N LEU A 56 -17.51 4.07 -14.90
CA LEU A 56 -18.87 3.55 -14.70
C LEU A 56 -19.16 3.18 -13.25
N ALA A 57 -18.19 2.65 -12.52
CA ALA A 57 -18.34 2.29 -11.10
C ALA A 57 -18.40 3.52 -10.17
N GLU A 58 -17.99 4.70 -10.62
CA GLU A 58 -18.15 5.96 -9.88
C GLU A 58 -19.56 6.57 -10.03
N LEU A 59 -20.35 6.09 -10.99
CA LEU A 59 -21.72 6.55 -11.19
C LEU A 59 -22.64 6.08 -10.04
N PRO A 60 -23.67 6.86 -9.67
CA PRO A 60 -24.64 6.42 -8.67
C PRO A 60 -25.25 5.07 -9.04
N SER A 61 -25.24 4.10 -8.13
CA SER A 61 -25.95 2.84 -8.33
C SER A 61 -27.46 3.10 -8.52
N PRO A 62 -28.13 2.51 -9.53
CA PRO A 62 -27.62 1.46 -10.42
C PRO A 62 -27.17 1.94 -11.82
N LEU A 63 -26.92 3.24 -12.03
CA LEU A 63 -26.72 3.84 -13.36
C LEU A 63 -25.55 3.22 -14.13
N GLY A 64 -24.37 3.09 -13.51
CA GLY A 64 -23.21 2.48 -14.15
C GLY A 64 -23.45 1.04 -14.60
N TYR A 65 -24.12 0.25 -13.75
CA TYR A 65 -24.56 -1.09 -14.11
C TYR A 65 -25.59 -1.09 -15.25
N GLN A 66 -26.56 -0.16 -15.27
CA GLN A 66 -27.55 -0.07 -16.34
C GLN A 66 -26.90 0.20 -17.70
N ILE A 67 -25.97 1.16 -17.76
CA ILE A 67 -25.20 1.47 -18.98
C ILE A 67 -24.45 0.22 -19.46
N LEU A 68 -23.77 -0.46 -18.52
CA LEU A 68 -23.00 -1.67 -18.81
C LEU A 68 -23.89 -2.80 -19.32
N ARG A 69 -25.03 -3.08 -18.66
CA ARG A 69 -26.01 -4.10 -19.03
C ARG A 69 -26.57 -3.85 -20.43
N ASP A 70 -26.98 -2.62 -20.71
CA ASP A 70 -27.68 -2.27 -21.94
C ASP A 70 -26.75 -2.22 -23.16
N ASN A 71 -25.44 -2.19 -22.95
CA ASN A 71 -24.42 -2.13 -24.00
C ASN A 71 -23.44 -3.30 -24.00
N TRP A 72 -23.59 -4.27 -23.10
CA TRP A 72 -22.63 -5.37 -22.89
C TRP A 72 -22.22 -6.07 -24.18
N ASN A 73 -23.19 -6.37 -25.06
CA ASN A 73 -22.95 -7.10 -26.31
C ASN A 73 -23.01 -6.23 -27.57
N LYS A 74 -22.87 -4.90 -27.47
CA LYS A 74 -23.12 -3.96 -28.58
C LYS A 74 -21.88 -3.43 -29.31
N GLY A 75 -20.67 -3.83 -28.92
CA GLY A 75 -19.46 -3.46 -29.69
C GLY A 75 -18.14 -3.57 -28.93
N ALA A 76 -18.15 -3.51 -27.60
CA ALA A 76 -16.93 -3.64 -26.81
C ALA A 76 -16.23 -4.99 -27.06
N SER A 77 -14.90 -4.98 -27.20
CA SER A 77 -14.10 -6.19 -27.35
C SER A 77 -14.19 -7.08 -26.11
N LEU A 78 -13.94 -8.38 -26.26
CA LEU A 78 -13.90 -9.32 -25.13
C LEU A 78 -12.91 -8.87 -24.03
N ASP A 79 -11.74 -8.36 -24.44
CA ASP A 79 -10.72 -7.87 -23.52
C ASP A 79 -11.22 -6.60 -22.80
N ALA A 80 -11.85 -5.66 -23.51
CA ALA A 80 -12.45 -4.49 -22.87
C ALA A 80 -13.50 -4.90 -21.82
N ARG A 81 -14.38 -5.87 -22.13
CA ARG A 81 -15.39 -6.37 -21.17
C ARG A 81 -14.77 -7.01 -19.93
N LYS A 82 -13.69 -7.77 -20.09
CA LYS A 82 -12.91 -8.34 -18.97
C LYS A 82 -12.28 -7.26 -18.09
N GLN A 83 -11.94 -6.09 -18.62
CA GLN A 83 -11.36 -5.03 -17.82
C GLN A 83 -12.41 -4.11 -17.19
N MET A 84 -13.49 -3.80 -17.92
CA MET A 84 -14.56 -2.92 -17.45
C MET A 84 -15.17 -3.41 -16.13
N PHE A 85 -15.44 -4.72 -16.00
CA PHE A 85 -16.09 -5.21 -14.79
C PHE A 85 -15.17 -5.18 -13.54
N LYS A 86 -13.84 -5.12 -13.70
CA LYS A 86 -12.91 -5.03 -12.56
C LYS A 86 -13.12 -3.74 -11.76
N GLY A 87 -13.50 -2.65 -12.42
CA GLY A 87 -13.85 -1.39 -11.76
C GLY A 87 -14.97 -1.53 -10.73
N PHE A 88 -15.90 -2.47 -10.94
CA PHE A 88 -16.98 -2.76 -9.99
C PHE A 88 -16.56 -3.74 -8.88
N VAL A 89 -15.66 -4.66 -9.19
CA VAL A 89 -15.36 -5.79 -8.30
C VAL A 89 -14.32 -5.44 -7.23
N PHE A 90 -13.28 -4.68 -7.58
CA PHE A 90 -12.21 -4.37 -6.64
C PHE A 90 -12.66 -3.48 -5.47
N ASP A 91 -13.62 -2.57 -5.68
CA ASP A 91 -14.06 -1.62 -4.64
C ASP A 91 -15.29 -2.06 -3.83
N THR A 92 -15.70 -3.34 -3.93
CA THR A 92 -16.94 -3.84 -3.28
C THR A 92 -18.16 -2.99 -3.68
N HIS A 93 -18.27 -2.66 -4.96
CA HIS A 93 -19.36 -1.83 -5.48
C HIS A 93 -20.74 -2.47 -5.19
N PRO A 94 -21.80 -1.68 -4.88
CA PRO A 94 -23.15 -2.19 -4.61
C PRO A 94 -23.67 -3.16 -5.69
N ASP A 95 -23.38 -2.86 -6.97
CA ASP A 95 -23.79 -3.65 -8.13
C ASP A 95 -22.82 -4.76 -8.55
N ALA A 96 -21.78 -5.07 -7.77
CA ALA A 96 -20.74 -6.03 -8.18
C ALA A 96 -21.31 -7.41 -8.58
N LEU A 97 -22.30 -7.94 -7.85
CA LEU A 97 -22.95 -9.20 -8.20
C LEU A 97 -23.72 -9.11 -9.54
N LEU A 98 -24.40 -8.00 -9.79
CA LEU A 98 -25.17 -7.79 -11.03
C LEU A 98 -24.25 -7.71 -12.24
N VAL A 99 -23.12 -7.04 -12.09
CA VAL A 99 -22.08 -6.94 -13.11
C VAL A 99 -21.42 -8.29 -13.38
N LEU A 100 -21.10 -9.07 -12.33
CA LEU A 100 -20.59 -10.43 -12.50
C LEU A 100 -21.57 -11.34 -13.25
N ASN A 101 -22.87 -11.14 -13.04
CA ASN A 101 -23.89 -11.86 -13.79
C ASN A 101 -23.94 -11.51 -15.29
N LEU A 102 -23.52 -10.31 -15.70
CA LEU A 102 -23.35 -10.01 -17.13
C LEU A 102 -22.27 -10.90 -17.74
N GLY A 103 -21.12 -11.02 -17.07
CA GLY A 103 -20.02 -11.86 -17.54
C GLY A 103 -20.30 -13.36 -17.44
N MET A 104 -21.03 -13.81 -16.42
CA MET A 104 -21.51 -15.20 -16.32
C MET A 104 -22.48 -15.59 -17.44
N ARG A 105 -23.17 -14.62 -18.05
CA ARG A 105 -24.10 -14.84 -19.17
C ARG A 105 -23.52 -14.36 -20.51
N ASP A 106 -22.24 -14.00 -20.54
CA ASP A 106 -21.56 -13.58 -21.77
C ASP A 106 -21.48 -14.75 -22.76
N PRO A 107 -21.64 -14.52 -24.07
CA PRO A 107 -21.54 -15.59 -25.07
C PRO A 107 -20.16 -16.25 -25.13
N HIS A 108 -19.10 -15.60 -24.64
CA HIS A 108 -17.75 -16.18 -24.63
C HIS A 108 -17.46 -16.92 -23.32
N LEU A 109 -17.15 -18.22 -23.42
CA LEU A 109 -16.77 -19.06 -22.28
C LEU A 109 -15.61 -18.47 -21.46
N SER A 110 -14.63 -17.82 -22.10
CA SER A 110 -13.52 -17.21 -21.37
C SER A 110 -13.94 -16.01 -20.50
N MET A 111 -15.05 -15.33 -20.82
CA MET A 111 -15.61 -14.29 -19.95
C MET A 111 -16.39 -14.92 -18.79
N GLN A 112 -17.14 -16.00 -19.06
CA GLN A 112 -17.85 -16.75 -18.02
C GLN A 112 -16.89 -17.30 -16.95
N MET A 113 -15.80 -17.97 -17.38
CA MET A 113 -14.77 -18.49 -16.47
C MET A 113 -14.10 -17.38 -15.67
N TRP A 114 -13.91 -16.23 -16.28
CA TRP A 114 -13.35 -15.05 -15.62
C TRP A 114 -14.31 -14.49 -14.57
N SER A 115 -15.61 -14.36 -14.86
CA SER A 115 -16.59 -13.98 -13.85
C SER A 115 -16.71 -15.01 -12.73
N MET A 116 -16.56 -16.30 -13.04
CA MET A 116 -16.55 -17.37 -12.04
C MET A 116 -15.40 -17.24 -11.05
N SER A 117 -14.20 -16.91 -11.52
CA SER A 117 -13.05 -16.73 -10.62
C SER A 117 -13.27 -15.57 -9.65
N TYR A 118 -13.91 -14.49 -10.09
CA TYR A 118 -14.26 -13.36 -9.23
C TYR A 118 -15.45 -13.65 -8.31
N LEU A 119 -16.44 -14.44 -8.73
CA LEU A 119 -17.50 -14.93 -7.83
C LEU A 119 -16.89 -15.77 -6.70
N LYS A 120 -15.96 -16.67 -7.03
CA LYS A 120 -15.23 -17.48 -6.05
C LYS A 120 -14.42 -16.61 -5.10
N MET A 121 -13.70 -15.62 -5.62
CA MET A 121 -12.88 -14.71 -4.81
C MET A 121 -13.74 -13.80 -3.91
N MET A 122 -14.81 -13.19 -4.43
CA MET A 122 -15.60 -12.20 -3.69
C MET A 122 -16.62 -12.83 -2.74
N PHE A 123 -17.22 -13.95 -3.17
CA PHE A 123 -18.37 -14.55 -2.49
C PHE A 123 -18.13 -16.01 -2.13
N MET A 124 -16.92 -16.55 -2.26
CA MET A 124 -16.59 -17.92 -1.83
C MET A 124 -17.50 -18.99 -2.47
N LYS A 125 -18.09 -18.70 -3.64
CA LYS A 125 -18.96 -19.62 -4.37
C LYS A 125 -18.28 -20.10 -5.65
N ASP A 126 -18.23 -21.41 -5.80
CA ASP A 126 -17.69 -22.08 -6.98
C ASP A 126 -18.85 -22.76 -7.71
N PHE A 127 -19.15 -22.29 -8.92
CA PHE A 127 -20.17 -22.88 -9.80
C PHE A 127 -19.56 -23.42 -11.08
N THR A 128 -18.25 -23.70 -11.10
CA THR A 128 -17.55 -24.21 -12.29
C THR A 128 -18.14 -25.52 -12.82
N SER A 129 -18.72 -26.36 -11.96
CA SER A 129 -19.34 -27.63 -12.32
C SER A 129 -20.87 -27.59 -12.45
N ASP A 130 -21.54 -26.50 -12.04
CA ASP A 130 -23.00 -26.44 -12.01
C ASP A 130 -23.53 -25.00 -12.21
N PHE A 131 -23.72 -24.64 -13.49
CA PHE A 131 -24.28 -23.34 -13.86
C PHE A 131 -25.77 -23.19 -13.49
N ALA A 132 -26.51 -24.30 -13.35
CA ALA A 132 -27.91 -24.25 -12.92
C ALA A 132 -28.01 -23.80 -11.45
N ALA A 133 -27.13 -24.33 -10.59
CA ALA A 133 -26.98 -23.87 -9.20
C ALA A 133 -26.58 -22.38 -9.12
N TYR A 134 -25.69 -21.91 -10.00
CA TYR A 134 -25.38 -20.47 -10.08
C TYR A 134 -26.62 -19.63 -10.32
N SER A 135 -27.45 -20.03 -11.29
CA SER A 135 -28.65 -19.28 -11.65
C SER A 135 -29.60 -19.17 -10.46
N ALA A 136 -29.90 -20.29 -9.79
CA ALA A 136 -30.75 -20.30 -8.61
C ALA A 136 -30.19 -19.39 -7.50
N TRP A 137 -28.90 -19.52 -7.19
CA TRP A 137 -28.23 -18.69 -6.19
C TRP A 137 -28.24 -17.20 -6.55
N PHE A 138 -27.99 -16.84 -7.81
CA PHE A 138 -28.03 -15.45 -8.24
C PHE A 138 -29.41 -14.82 -8.02
N TYR A 139 -30.49 -15.52 -8.37
CA TYR A 139 -31.86 -14.99 -8.18
C TYR A 139 -32.23 -14.83 -6.71
N GLU A 140 -31.71 -15.69 -5.83
CA GLU A 140 -31.84 -15.54 -4.38
C GLU A 140 -31.07 -14.30 -3.87
N MET A 141 -29.84 -14.12 -4.33
CA MET A 141 -28.92 -13.12 -3.76
C MET A 141 -29.06 -11.72 -4.36
N LYS A 142 -29.48 -11.57 -5.63
CA LYS A 142 -29.43 -10.29 -6.36
C LYS A 142 -30.24 -9.14 -5.75
N ALA A 143 -31.17 -9.43 -4.84
CA ALA A 143 -31.96 -8.43 -4.14
C ALA A 143 -31.27 -7.89 -2.87
N LEU A 144 -30.18 -8.52 -2.44
CA LEU A 144 -29.43 -8.16 -1.24
C LEU A 144 -28.28 -7.21 -1.57
N PRO A 145 -27.88 -6.31 -0.66
CA PRO A 145 -26.67 -5.52 -0.81
C PRO A 145 -25.42 -6.41 -0.95
N THR A 146 -24.47 -6.03 -1.82
CA THR A 146 -23.21 -6.79 -2.03
C THR A 146 -22.47 -7.09 -0.72
N LYS A 147 -22.45 -6.15 0.23
CA LYS A 147 -21.86 -6.36 1.56
C LYS A 147 -22.53 -7.51 2.33
N GLU A 148 -23.86 -7.59 2.28
CA GLU A 148 -24.62 -8.66 2.95
C GLU A 148 -24.38 -10.01 2.27
N ILE A 149 -24.33 -10.05 0.92
CA ILE A 149 -24.03 -11.27 0.17
C ILE A 149 -22.66 -11.82 0.56
N LYS A 150 -21.63 -10.95 0.66
CA LYS A 150 -20.29 -11.35 1.15
C LYS A 150 -20.37 -11.94 2.56
N GLN A 151 -21.04 -11.26 3.49
CA GLN A 151 -21.18 -11.73 4.88
C GLN A 151 -21.90 -13.08 4.97
N ARG A 152 -23.01 -13.25 4.23
CA ARG A 152 -23.74 -14.53 4.15
C ARG A 152 -22.86 -15.63 3.58
N SER A 153 -22.06 -15.32 2.57
CA SER A 153 -21.21 -16.32 1.91
C SER A 153 -20.02 -16.74 2.77
N VAL A 154 -19.39 -15.79 3.47
CA VAL A 154 -18.37 -16.08 4.48
C VAL A 154 -18.95 -16.98 5.58
N ARG A 155 -20.11 -16.60 6.13
CA ARG A 155 -20.79 -17.38 7.17
C ARG A 155 -21.13 -18.79 6.70
N ALA A 156 -21.75 -18.92 5.52
CA ALA A 156 -22.10 -20.23 4.95
C ALA A 156 -20.87 -21.11 4.71
N THR A 157 -19.75 -20.52 4.30
CA THR A 157 -18.49 -21.25 4.14
C THR A 157 -17.95 -21.74 5.49
N MET A 158 -17.96 -20.88 6.51
CA MET A 158 -17.54 -21.25 7.86
C MET A 158 -18.44 -22.30 8.51
N ASP A 159 -19.77 -22.18 8.36
CA ASP A 159 -20.73 -23.17 8.82
C ASP A 159 -20.55 -24.51 8.09
N GLY A 160 -20.24 -24.47 6.79
CA GLY A 160 -19.88 -25.65 6.00
C GLY A 160 -18.61 -26.33 6.54
N LEU A 161 -17.57 -25.56 6.88
CA LEU A 161 -16.36 -26.07 7.50
C LEU A 161 -16.58 -26.68 8.89
N LEU A 162 -17.63 -26.28 9.61
CA LEU A 162 -18.02 -26.89 10.89
C LEU A 162 -18.82 -28.18 10.75
N THR A 163 -19.34 -28.49 9.56
CA THR A 163 -20.25 -29.62 9.34
C THR A 163 -19.74 -30.64 8.33
N VAL A 164 -18.80 -30.26 7.47
CA VAL A 164 -18.15 -31.17 6.51
C VAL A 164 -17.51 -32.35 7.26
N PRO A 165 -17.57 -33.59 6.76
CA PRO A 165 -16.89 -34.72 7.37
C PRO A 165 -15.38 -34.46 7.52
N ASP A 166 -14.78 -34.97 8.59
CA ASP A 166 -13.35 -34.75 8.87
C ASP A 166 -12.47 -35.19 7.69
N THR A 167 -12.81 -36.29 7.00
CA THR A 167 -12.10 -36.79 5.82
C THR A 167 -12.04 -35.82 4.65
N GLU A 168 -12.95 -34.83 4.60
CA GLU A 168 -13.04 -33.81 3.56
C GLU A 168 -12.59 -32.42 4.04
N LEU A 169 -12.33 -32.27 5.34
CA LEU A 169 -12.05 -30.98 5.97
C LEU A 169 -10.82 -30.29 5.37
N GLY A 170 -9.74 -31.03 5.07
CA GLY A 170 -8.54 -30.46 4.47
C GLY A 170 -8.79 -29.84 3.09
N ALA A 171 -9.53 -30.54 2.21
CA ALA A 171 -9.89 -30.04 0.89
C ALA A 171 -10.86 -28.85 0.97
N ALA A 172 -11.79 -28.87 1.93
CA ALA A 172 -12.67 -27.73 2.19
C ALA A 172 -11.90 -26.51 2.71
N ALA A 173 -10.93 -26.73 3.61
CA ALA A 173 -10.08 -25.67 4.13
C ALA A 173 -9.21 -25.03 3.05
N GLU A 174 -8.62 -25.81 2.13
CA GLU A 174 -7.82 -25.29 1.02
C GLU A 174 -8.64 -24.34 0.13
N ARG A 175 -9.88 -24.73 -0.19
CA ARG A 175 -10.80 -23.85 -0.95
C ARG A 175 -11.10 -22.56 -0.20
N ALA A 176 -11.23 -22.63 1.11
CA ALA A 176 -11.51 -21.47 1.95
C ALA A 176 -10.31 -20.52 2.08
N VAL A 177 -9.08 -21.03 2.23
CA VAL A 177 -7.84 -20.23 2.28
C VAL A 177 -7.74 -19.32 1.07
N GLN A 178 -7.88 -19.87 -0.13
CA GLN A 178 -7.79 -19.11 -1.39
C GLN A 178 -8.82 -17.98 -1.47
N ALA A 179 -9.99 -18.19 -0.87
CA ALA A 179 -11.05 -17.20 -0.86
C ALA A 179 -10.87 -16.14 0.23
N PHE A 180 -10.29 -16.51 1.39
CA PHE A 180 -10.07 -15.60 2.51
C PHE A 180 -8.88 -14.66 2.34
N SER A 181 -7.84 -15.03 1.58
CA SER A 181 -6.68 -14.15 1.33
C SER A 181 -7.04 -12.78 0.73
N ASN A 182 -8.26 -12.61 0.19
CA ASN A 182 -8.73 -11.38 -0.44
C ASN A 182 -9.95 -10.75 0.25
N ALA A 183 -10.42 -11.30 1.37
CA ALA A 183 -11.68 -10.89 2.00
C ALA A 183 -11.48 -10.47 3.46
N ALA A 184 -12.00 -9.29 3.81
CA ALA A 184 -12.17 -8.93 5.20
C ALA A 184 -13.16 -9.90 5.87
N ILE A 185 -12.69 -10.63 6.89
CA ILE A 185 -13.50 -11.62 7.59
C ILE A 185 -14.36 -10.90 8.64
N ALA A 186 -15.67 -10.83 8.40
CA ALA A 186 -16.61 -10.31 9.37
C ALA A 186 -16.62 -11.17 10.65
N PRO A 187 -16.98 -10.60 11.82
CA PRO A 187 -17.12 -11.36 13.06
C PRO A 187 -18.01 -12.59 12.89
N TYR A 188 -17.49 -13.74 13.31
CA TYR A 188 -18.17 -15.03 13.21
C TYR A 188 -18.34 -15.64 14.61
N PRO A 189 -19.58 -15.86 15.09
CA PRO A 189 -19.83 -16.29 16.47
C PRO A 189 -19.17 -17.61 16.88
N LYS A 190 -18.94 -18.52 15.92
CA LYS A 190 -18.32 -19.84 16.15
C LYS A 190 -16.85 -19.88 15.71
N MET A 191 -16.19 -18.72 15.69
CA MET A 191 -14.78 -18.64 15.25
C MET A 191 -13.88 -19.52 16.11
N ALA A 192 -14.07 -19.52 17.44
CA ALA A 192 -13.29 -20.34 18.35
C ALA A 192 -13.43 -21.83 18.04
N ASP A 193 -14.67 -22.31 17.90
CA ASP A 193 -14.98 -23.72 17.60
C ASP A 193 -14.38 -24.15 16.25
N LEU A 194 -14.46 -23.29 15.23
CA LEU A 194 -13.91 -23.56 13.90
C LEU A 194 -12.38 -23.64 13.94
N VAL A 195 -11.72 -22.69 14.59
CA VAL A 195 -10.27 -22.71 14.75
C VAL A 195 -9.85 -23.95 15.54
N ASP A 196 -10.56 -24.29 16.62
CA ASP A 196 -10.25 -25.48 17.41
C ASP A 196 -10.39 -26.75 16.57
N ARG A 197 -11.46 -26.88 15.78
CA ARG A 197 -11.65 -28.02 14.87
C ARG A 197 -10.53 -28.14 13.84
N LEU A 198 -10.11 -27.02 13.24
CA LEU A 198 -9.04 -26.99 12.24
C LEU A 198 -7.69 -27.36 12.84
N ILE A 199 -7.41 -26.91 14.07
CA ILE A 199 -6.18 -27.23 14.80
C ILE A 199 -6.18 -28.68 15.26
N ASP A 200 -7.31 -29.24 15.68
CA ASP A 200 -7.34 -30.54 16.36
C ASP A 200 -7.60 -31.72 15.39
N SER A 201 -8.14 -31.45 14.20
CA SER A 201 -8.42 -32.49 13.21
C SER A 201 -7.12 -33.03 12.56
N PRO A 202 -6.91 -34.36 12.57
CA PRO A 202 -5.74 -34.97 11.93
C PRO A 202 -5.83 -34.95 10.39
N THR A 203 -7.05 -34.90 9.84
CA THR A 203 -7.32 -34.94 8.39
C THR A 203 -7.39 -33.55 7.75
N ALA A 204 -7.43 -32.48 8.55
CA ALA A 204 -7.39 -31.12 8.03
C ALA A 204 -6.03 -30.79 7.37
N GLY A 205 -4.96 -31.45 7.83
CA GLY A 205 -3.62 -31.32 7.28
C GLY A 205 -3.10 -29.88 7.26
N LEU A 206 -2.17 -29.59 6.34
CA LEU A 206 -1.56 -28.26 6.21
C LEU A 206 -2.58 -27.18 5.84
N SER A 207 -3.54 -27.48 4.96
CA SER A 207 -4.57 -26.52 4.54
C SER A 207 -5.48 -26.08 5.69
N GLY A 208 -5.85 -27.01 6.57
CA GLY A 208 -6.60 -26.69 7.79
C GLY A 208 -5.85 -25.73 8.71
N MET A 209 -4.56 -25.98 8.88
CA MET A 209 -3.70 -25.15 9.71
C MET A 209 -3.44 -23.76 9.13
N ARG A 210 -3.21 -23.67 7.81
CA ARG A 210 -3.13 -22.38 7.09
C ARG A 210 -4.40 -21.57 7.30
N LEU A 211 -5.56 -22.22 7.17
CA LEU A 211 -6.84 -21.55 7.43
C LEU A 211 -6.95 -21.09 8.88
N ALA A 212 -6.60 -21.94 9.86
CA ALA A 212 -6.62 -21.56 11.27
C ALA A 212 -5.74 -20.33 11.54
N ALA A 213 -4.53 -20.25 10.94
CA ALA A 213 -3.65 -19.09 11.06
C ALA A 213 -4.30 -17.81 10.51
N VAL A 214 -4.87 -17.86 9.29
CA VAL A 214 -5.59 -16.73 8.67
C VAL A 214 -6.78 -16.29 9.53
N LEU A 215 -7.55 -17.24 10.08
CA LEU A 215 -8.68 -16.93 10.95
C LEU A 215 -8.24 -16.29 12.27
N LEU A 216 -7.13 -16.73 12.85
CA LEU A 216 -6.55 -16.12 14.05
C LEU A 216 -6.05 -14.69 13.78
N ALA A 217 -5.36 -14.47 12.66
CA ALA A 217 -4.86 -13.16 12.21
C ALA A 217 -6.00 -12.14 11.95
N SER A 218 -7.20 -12.61 11.64
CA SER A 218 -8.37 -11.75 11.41
C SER A 218 -8.88 -11.00 12.66
N ASN A 219 -8.30 -11.23 13.85
CA ASN A 219 -8.60 -10.53 15.10
C ASN A 219 -10.07 -10.60 15.55
N ASN A 220 -10.77 -11.68 15.19
CA ASN A 220 -12.16 -11.91 15.58
C ASN A 220 -12.31 -12.59 16.96
N LEU A 221 -11.22 -12.83 17.67
CA LEU A 221 -11.18 -13.44 19.00
C LEU A 221 -10.46 -12.51 20.00
N PRO A 222 -10.76 -12.60 21.31
CA PRO A 222 -10.03 -11.87 22.34
C PRO A 222 -8.52 -12.19 22.28
N PRO A 223 -7.61 -11.21 22.43
CA PRO A 223 -6.17 -11.40 22.23
C PRO A 223 -5.56 -12.58 23.03
N ALA A 224 -6.00 -12.80 24.26
CA ALA A 224 -5.53 -13.92 25.08
C ALA A 224 -5.94 -15.29 24.49
N GLU A 225 -7.17 -15.40 23.99
CA GLU A 225 -7.67 -16.63 23.35
C GLU A 225 -7.03 -16.85 21.98
N THR A 226 -6.77 -15.78 21.22
CA THR A 226 -6.00 -15.82 19.97
C THR A 226 -4.59 -16.33 20.21
N THR A 227 -3.87 -15.75 21.17
CA THR A 227 -2.50 -16.14 21.52
C THR A 227 -2.43 -17.61 21.94
N LYS A 228 -3.36 -18.05 22.80
CA LYS A 228 -3.44 -19.44 23.26
C LYS A 228 -3.63 -20.43 22.11
N ARG A 229 -4.52 -20.13 21.16
CA ARG A 229 -4.77 -21.00 19.99
C ARG A 229 -3.63 -20.95 18.98
N ALA A 230 -3.04 -19.79 18.77
CA ALA A 230 -1.86 -19.63 17.92
C ALA A 230 -0.68 -20.46 18.46
N LEU A 231 -0.44 -20.46 19.78
CA LEU A 231 0.57 -21.32 20.39
C LEU A 231 0.26 -22.82 20.18
N ARG A 232 -0.99 -23.23 20.40
CA ARG A 232 -1.42 -24.63 20.14
C ARG A 232 -1.23 -25.03 18.67
N LEU A 233 -1.48 -24.09 17.75
CA LEU A 233 -1.25 -24.28 16.33
C LEU A 233 0.25 -24.44 16.02
N MET A 234 1.12 -23.63 16.62
CA MET A 234 2.58 -23.73 16.45
C MET A 234 3.18 -25.05 16.96
N ASP A 235 2.51 -25.74 17.88
CA ASP A 235 2.93 -27.07 18.34
C ASP A 235 2.68 -28.18 17.30
N ARG A 236 1.95 -27.89 16.23
CA ARG A 236 1.74 -28.81 15.11
C ARG A 236 2.95 -28.81 14.18
N LYS A 237 3.53 -29.97 13.90
CA LYS A 237 4.73 -30.09 13.05
C LYS A 237 4.46 -29.64 11.61
N GLU A 238 3.24 -29.86 11.14
CA GLU A 238 2.83 -29.57 9.77
C GLU A 238 2.82 -28.07 9.51
N ILE A 239 2.46 -27.23 10.50
CA ILE A 239 2.43 -25.77 10.31
C ILE A 239 3.81 -25.17 10.08
N LEU A 240 4.84 -25.81 10.63
CA LEU A 240 6.23 -25.40 10.48
C LEU A 240 6.78 -25.60 9.05
N GLN A 241 5.96 -26.15 8.15
CA GLN A 241 6.27 -26.35 6.74
C GLN A 241 5.58 -25.31 5.83
N SER A 242 4.70 -24.44 6.34
CA SER A 242 4.05 -23.38 5.57
C SER A 242 4.52 -21.99 6.02
N PRO A 243 5.42 -21.34 5.24
CA PRO A 243 5.83 -19.97 5.51
C PRO A 243 4.66 -18.99 5.60
N GLU A 244 3.63 -19.15 4.75
CA GLU A 244 2.49 -18.23 4.70
C GLU A 244 1.65 -18.26 5.99
N ALA A 245 1.52 -19.43 6.60
CA ALA A 245 0.83 -19.54 7.87
C ALA A 245 1.66 -19.00 9.03
N LEU A 246 3.00 -19.15 8.96
CA LEU A 246 3.89 -18.57 9.95
C LEU A 246 3.86 -17.05 9.88
N ASP A 247 3.87 -16.45 8.68
CA ASP A 247 3.63 -15.01 8.48
C ASP A 247 2.34 -14.57 9.16
N SER A 248 1.24 -15.25 8.86
CA SER A 248 -0.07 -14.93 9.46
C SER A 248 -0.05 -15.02 11.00
N LEU A 249 0.75 -15.92 11.58
CA LEU A 249 0.91 -16.04 13.02
C LEU A 249 1.85 -14.98 13.61
N MET A 250 2.89 -14.58 12.87
CA MET A 250 3.82 -13.54 13.30
C MET A 250 3.20 -12.14 13.22
N ASP A 251 2.27 -11.91 12.29
CA ASP A 251 1.45 -10.70 12.20
C ASP A 251 0.61 -10.42 13.45
N LEU A 252 0.36 -11.45 14.29
CA LEU A 252 -0.28 -11.27 15.59
C LEU A 252 0.59 -10.46 16.57
N GLY A 253 1.90 -10.37 16.33
CA GLY A 253 2.83 -9.51 17.06
C GLY A 253 2.95 -9.79 18.56
N THR A 254 2.57 -10.99 19.02
CA THR A 254 2.58 -11.29 20.46
C THR A 254 3.96 -11.79 20.91
N PRO A 255 4.50 -11.31 22.05
CA PRO A 255 5.79 -11.79 22.55
C PRO A 255 5.86 -13.31 22.74
N ALA A 256 4.77 -13.94 23.20
CA ALA A 256 4.72 -15.38 23.44
C ALA A 256 4.86 -16.22 22.17
N LEU A 257 4.26 -15.78 21.06
CA LEU A 257 4.41 -16.47 19.76
C LEU A 257 5.83 -16.36 19.25
N LEU A 258 6.44 -15.19 19.39
CA LEU A 258 7.83 -15.03 19.02
C LEU A 258 8.75 -15.88 19.90
N ASP A 259 8.57 -15.89 21.22
CA ASP A 259 9.37 -16.74 22.11
C ASP A 259 9.26 -18.21 21.70
N ARG A 260 8.06 -18.68 21.36
CA ARG A 260 7.83 -20.03 20.83
C ARG A 260 8.51 -20.24 19.47
N SER A 261 8.47 -19.26 18.57
CA SER A 261 9.16 -19.35 17.27
C SER A 261 10.67 -19.46 17.45
N LEU A 262 11.25 -18.68 18.36
CA LEU A 262 12.68 -18.73 18.69
C LEU A 262 13.05 -20.11 19.25
N GLU A 263 12.24 -20.70 20.12
CA GLU A 263 12.45 -22.09 20.62
C GLU A 263 12.44 -23.12 19.48
N ILE A 264 11.44 -23.04 18.59
CA ILE A 264 11.31 -23.95 17.45
C ILE A 264 12.50 -23.81 16.49
N LEU A 265 12.95 -22.58 16.23
CA LEU A 265 14.11 -22.32 15.39
C LEU A 265 15.37 -22.96 15.98
N ARG A 266 15.62 -22.79 17.30
CA ARG A 266 16.75 -23.43 17.98
C ARG A 266 16.71 -24.96 17.81
N ALA A 267 15.54 -25.57 18.01
CA ALA A 267 15.36 -27.01 17.88
C ALA A 267 15.58 -27.51 16.44
N LYS A 268 15.10 -26.77 15.43
CA LYS A 268 15.29 -27.09 14.01
C LYS A 268 16.77 -27.05 13.61
N VAL A 269 17.49 -26.01 14.04
CA VAL A 269 18.94 -25.88 13.76
C VAL A 269 19.72 -27.00 14.44
N ALA A 270 19.45 -27.26 15.71
CA ALA A 270 20.12 -28.33 16.46
C ALA A 270 19.89 -29.73 15.86
N SER A 271 18.69 -29.97 15.31
CA SER A 271 18.34 -31.24 14.67
C SER A 271 18.77 -31.35 13.20
N LYS A 272 19.34 -30.28 12.61
CA LYS A 272 19.77 -30.21 11.21
C LYS A 272 18.67 -30.60 10.22
N THR A 273 17.44 -30.21 10.51
CA THR A 273 16.30 -30.46 9.62
C THR A 273 16.27 -29.45 8.47
N ASP A 274 15.95 -29.93 7.27
CA ASP A 274 15.81 -29.08 6.08
C ASP A 274 14.62 -28.09 6.20
N ASN A 275 14.70 -26.98 5.46
CA ASN A 275 13.73 -25.88 5.37
C ASN A 275 13.66 -24.98 6.63
N THR A 276 14.73 -24.21 6.85
CA THR A 276 14.77 -23.12 7.84
C THR A 276 14.51 -21.76 7.20
N TYR A 277 14.79 -21.61 5.90
CA TYR A 277 14.67 -20.35 5.17
C TYR A 277 13.31 -19.66 5.35
N GLY A 278 12.20 -20.36 5.03
CA GLY A 278 10.85 -19.77 5.11
C GLY A 278 10.42 -19.43 6.53
N PHE A 279 10.87 -20.21 7.52
CA PHE A 279 10.60 -19.96 8.94
C PHE A 279 11.33 -18.70 9.42
N ILE A 280 12.61 -18.54 9.04
CA ILE A 280 13.40 -17.37 9.39
C ILE A 280 12.86 -16.11 8.70
N GLY A 281 12.45 -16.22 7.43
CA GLY A 281 11.82 -15.12 6.69
C GLY A 281 10.64 -14.53 7.46
N ALA A 282 9.66 -15.36 7.80
CA ALA A 282 8.47 -14.92 8.55
C ALA A 282 8.81 -14.25 9.90
N MET A 283 9.84 -14.74 10.61
CA MET A 283 10.29 -14.12 11.85
C MET A 283 10.98 -12.77 11.63
N LEU A 284 11.72 -12.62 10.52
CA LEU A 284 12.39 -11.37 10.17
C LEU A 284 11.38 -10.31 9.71
N ASP A 285 10.37 -10.70 8.94
CA ASP A 285 9.27 -9.85 8.50
C ASP A 285 8.47 -9.29 9.69
N ALA A 286 8.38 -10.05 10.78
CA ALA A 286 7.79 -9.59 12.05
C ALA A 286 8.53 -8.40 12.69
N GLY A 287 9.79 -8.13 12.29
CA GLY A 287 10.54 -6.95 12.69
C GLY A 287 11.04 -6.91 14.14
N ASP A 288 10.97 -8.01 14.91
CA ASP A 288 11.47 -8.02 16.29
C ASP A 288 13.02 -8.06 16.31
N PRO A 289 13.68 -7.16 17.07
CA PRO A 289 15.14 -7.02 17.09
C PRO A 289 15.87 -8.25 17.64
N ARG A 290 15.19 -9.16 18.34
CA ARG A 290 15.78 -10.38 18.93
C ARG A 290 16.07 -11.45 17.89
N VAL A 291 15.40 -11.40 16.73
CA VAL A 291 15.49 -12.44 15.70
C VAL A 291 16.86 -12.47 15.05
N VAL A 292 17.37 -11.32 14.58
CA VAL A 292 18.67 -11.25 13.88
C VAL A 292 19.84 -11.75 14.74
N PRO A 293 20.02 -11.30 16.00
CA PRO A 293 21.07 -11.83 16.87
C PRO A 293 20.97 -13.35 17.06
N LEU A 294 19.76 -13.89 17.27
CA LEU A 294 19.59 -15.33 17.46
C LEU A 294 19.91 -16.11 16.19
N VAL A 295 19.46 -15.66 15.02
CA VAL A 295 19.77 -16.33 13.74
C VAL A 295 21.29 -16.41 13.56
N ILE A 296 22.01 -15.31 13.81
CA ILE A 296 23.47 -15.26 13.71
C ILE A 296 24.16 -16.15 14.76
N GLU A 297 23.62 -16.22 15.98
CA GLU A 297 24.11 -17.14 17.02
C GLU A 297 24.01 -18.60 16.55
N LEU A 298 22.85 -18.98 16.00
CA LEU A 298 22.55 -20.33 15.55
C LEU A 298 23.32 -20.77 14.30
N MET A 299 23.85 -19.84 13.52
CA MET A 299 24.70 -20.15 12.35
C MET A 299 25.96 -20.94 12.71
N ALA A 300 26.44 -20.86 13.96
CA ALA A 300 27.62 -21.62 14.40
C ALA A 300 27.40 -23.14 14.40
N ASP A 301 26.15 -23.57 14.62
CA ASP A 301 25.76 -24.98 14.72
C ASP A 301 25.05 -25.50 13.45
N ALA A 302 24.82 -24.61 12.47
CA ALA A 302 24.13 -24.90 11.23
C ALA A 302 24.96 -25.80 10.29
N SER A 303 24.29 -26.65 9.50
CA SER A 303 24.95 -27.30 8.35
C SER A 303 25.31 -26.25 7.28
N PRO A 304 26.19 -26.56 6.31
CA PRO A 304 26.50 -25.64 5.21
C PRO A 304 25.25 -25.16 4.45
N GLU A 305 24.28 -26.05 4.21
CA GLU A 305 23.02 -25.73 3.54
C GLU A 305 22.16 -24.78 4.39
N THR A 306 21.98 -25.09 5.68
CA THR A 306 21.24 -24.23 6.63
C THR A 306 21.92 -22.87 6.80
N LEU A 307 23.26 -22.82 6.84
CA LEU A 307 24.03 -21.57 6.90
C LEU A 307 23.77 -20.70 5.66
N GLN A 308 23.71 -21.31 4.48
CA GLN A 308 23.38 -20.60 3.23
C GLN A 308 21.93 -20.09 3.22
N GLU A 309 20.97 -20.89 3.69
CA GLU A 309 19.57 -20.47 3.87
C GLU A 309 19.46 -19.27 4.82
N MET A 310 20.04 -19.37 6.03
CA MET A 310 20.06 -18.29 7.01
C MET A 310 20.71 -17.01 6.44
N THR A 311 21.80 -17.17 5.71
CA THR A 311 22.49 -16.06 5.03
C THR A 311 21.60 -15.40 4.00
N ASN A 312 20.87 -16.17 3.19
CA ASN A 312 19.95 -15.63 2.19
C ASN A 312 18.78 -14.92 2.86
N ALA A 313 18.25 -15.48 3.94
CA ALA A 313 17.16 -14.87 4.69
C ALA A 313 17.59 -13.52 5.29
N LEU A 314 18.76 -13.46 5.94
CA LEU A 314 19.32 -12.20 6.43
C LEU A 314 19.57 -11.22 5.26
N ARG A 315 20.21 -11.66 4.17
CA ARG A 315 20.48 -10.78 3.02
C ARG A 315 19.22 -10.12 2.46
N ASN A 316 18.16 -10.91 2.29
CA ASN A 316 16.91 -10.45 1.68
C ASN A 316 16.13 -9.53 2.62
N ASN A 317 16.12 -9.81 3.92
CA ASN A 317 15.33 -9.06 4.89
C ASN A 317 16.06 -7.85 5.47
N ILE A 318 17.38 -7.97 5.68
CA ILE A 318 18.18 -6.90 6.30
C ILE A 318 19.06 -6.13 5.31
N GLY A 319 19.07 -6.51 4.02
CA GLY A 319 19.76 -5.80 2.95
C GLY A 319 21.29 -5.86 3.02
N VAL A 320 21.85 -6.84 3.76
CA VAL A 320 23.28 -6.96 3.99
C VAL A 320 23.89 -8.02 3.08
N GLN A 321 24.91 -7.62 2.32
CA GLN A 321 25.76 -8.58 1.60
C GLN A 321 26.74 -9.23 2.60
N PRO A 322 26.76 -10.56 2.75
CA PRO A 322 27.72 -11.23 3.62
C PRO A 322 29.14 -11.11 3.04
N PRO A 323 30.18 -11.11 3.90
CA PRO A 323 31.55 -11.28 3.44
C PRO A 323 31.72 -12.61 2.69
N ASP A 324 32.58 -12.63 1.67
CA ASP A 324 33.01 -13.84 0.97
C ASP A 324 34.35 -14.30 1.59
N PRO A 325 34.45 -15.51 2.17
CA PRO A 325 33.43 -16.57 2.23
C PRO A 325 32.36 -16.35 3.29
N VAL A 326 31.14 -16.81 2.99
CA VAL A 326 29.99 -16.82 3.91
C VAL A 326 30.28 -17.79 5.05
N THR A 327 30.59 -17.25 6.23
CA THR A 327 30.88 -18.03 7.45
C THR A 327 30.08 -17.50 8.64
N ALA A 328 29.83 -18.36 9.64
CA ALA A 328 29.21 -17.93 10.88
C ALA A 328 30.01 -16.83 11.59
N ASP A 329 31.35 -16.90 11.55
CA ASP A 329 32.24 -15.90 12.15
C ASP A 329 32.17 -14.54 11.44
N ALA A 330 31.98 -14.54 10.11
CA ALA A 330 31.74 -13.32 9.34
C ALA A 330 30.45 -12.62 9.79
N TRP A 331 29.36 -13.37 9.99
CA TRP A 331 28.11 -12.84 10.51
C TRP A 331 28.21 -12.39 11.98
N LYS A 332 28.93 -13.11 12.84
CA LYS A 332 29.20 -12.67 14.21
C LYS A 332 29.99 -11.37 14.25
N THR A 333 31.03 -11.25 13.43
CA THR A 333 31.81 -10.01 13.29
C THR A 333 30.92 -8.85 12.84
N TRP A 334 30.05 -9.10 11.87
CA TRP A 334 29.04 -8.12 11.44
C TRP A 334 28.09 -7.74 12.58
N LEU A 335 27.58 -8.71 13.35
CA LEU A 335 26.70 -8.45 14.48
C LEU A 335 27.37 -7.61 15.55
N VAL A 336 28.65 -7.88 15.88
CA VAL A 336 29.43 -7.08 16.84
C VAL A 336 29.58 -5.63 16.36
N ALA A 337 29.93 -5.44 15.08
CA ALA A 337 30.06 -4.11 14.49
C ALA A 337 28.73 -3.33 14.41
N ASN A 338 27.60 -4.04 14.46
CA ASN A 338 26.24 -3.48 14.32
C ASN A 338 25.37 -3.71 15.56
N ARG A 339 25.98 -4.04 16.71
CA ARG A 339 25.27 -4.47 17.92
C ARG A 339 24.30 -3.40 18.43
N SER A 340 24.65 -2.12 18.25
CA SER A 340 23.79 -0.99 18.60
C SER A 340 22.42 -1.00 17.91
N ARG A 341 22.27 -1.69 16.77
CA ARG A 341 21.01 -1.84 16.04
C ARG A 341 20.00 -2.75 16.74
N PHE A 342 20.47 -3.64 17.62
CA PHE A 342 19.69 -4.73 18.22
C PHE A 342 19.59 -4.64 19.74
N GLU A 343 20.36 -3.75 20.38
CA GLU A 343 20.26 -3.48 21.81
C GLU A 343 19.06 -2.57 22.13
N MET A 344 17.86 -3.15 22.16
CA MET A 344 16.74 -2.53 22.87
C MET A 344 16.92 -2.75 24.39
N LYS A 345 17.43 -1.76 25.11
CA LYS A 345 17.23 -1.68 26.57
C LYS A 345 15.85 -1.06 26.82
N PHE A 346 14.88 -1.88 27.20
CA PHE A 346 13.60 -1.40 27.73
C PHE A 346 13.85 -0.87 29.16
N ASP A 347 13.83 0.44 29.34
CA ASP A 347 13.75 1.09 30.65
C ASP A 347 12.48 1.93 30.68
N GLU A 348 11.48 1.48 31.44
CA GLU A 348 10.12 2.03 31.50
C GLU A 348 10.04 3.46 32.07
N LYS A 349 11.14 4.05 32.57
CA LYS A 349 11.08 5.25 33.41
C LYS A 349 11.88 6.47 32.96
N ALA A 350 12.49 6.50 31.77
CA ALA A 350 13.30 7.66 31.37
C ALA A 350 13.15 8.07 29.89
N LEU A 351 12.57 9.25 29.68
CA LEU A 351 12.80 10.13 28.52
C LEU A 351 13.40 11.45 29.06
N PRO A 352 14.25 12.24 28.33
CA PRO A 352 15.06 12.03 27.12
C PRO A 352 16.58 12.33 27.35
N SER A 353 17.55 12.01 26.48
CA SER A 353 17.92 12.66 25.21
C SER A 353 19.10 11.92 24.52
N PHE A 354 19.23 12.08 23.20
CA PHE A 354 19.87 11.14 22.24
C PHE A 354 21.31 11.50 21.80
N LYS A 355 22.08 10.50 21.29
CA LYS A 355 22.79 10.53 19.98
C LYS A 355 23.29 9.13 19.51
N ILE A 356 22.59 8.49 18.55
CA ILE A 356 22.90 8.04 17.15
C ILE A 356 23.94 6.92 16.92
N ASP A 357 23.50 5.76 16.37
CA ASP A 357 24.05 5.11 15.15
C ASP A 357 23.20 3.94 14.59
N ALA A 358 23.02 3.95 13.26
CA ALA A 358 22.42 2.99 12.31
C ALA A 358 20.93 2.56 12.45
N VAL A 359 20.15 2.88 11.42
CA VAL A 359 18.69 2.65 11.31
C VAL A 359 18.38 1.20 10.86
N PRO A 360 17.37 0.52 11.43
CA PRO A 360 16.93 -0.80 11.00
C PRO A 360 16.39 -0.78 9.55
N THR A 361 16.92 -1.69 8.73
CA THR A 361 16.28 -2.34 7.57
C THR A 361 15.10 -1.60 6.94
N LEU A 362 15.43 -0.59 6.14
CA LEU A 362 14.47 0.02 5.22
C LEU A 362 14.17 -1.03 4.14
N GLU A 363 12.91 -1.47 4.06
CA GLU A 363 12.41 -2.46 3.09
C GLU A 363 13.09 -2.27 1.74
N TYR A 364 13.84 -3.28 1.30
CA TYR A 364 14.35 -3.33 -0.05
C TYR A 364 13.14 -3.53 -0.98
N ILE A 365 12.76 -2.49 -1.70
CA ILE A 365 11.85 -2.65 -2.83
C ILE A 365 12.69 -3.11 -4.02
N PRO A 366 12.39 -4.27 -4.62
CA PRO A 366 13.06 -4.70 -5.82
C PRO A 366 12.98 -3.61 -6.88
N ASP A 367 14.14 -3.14 -7.33
CA ASP A 367 14.21 -2.22 -8.44
C ASP A 367 13.63 -2.86 -9.71
N GLY A 368 13.03 -2.04 -10.57
CA GLY A 368 12.81 -2.45 -11.95
C GLY A 368 14.15 -2.72 -12.63
N ASP A 369 14.23 -3.76 -13.46
CA ASP A 369 15.45 -4.14 -14.18
C ASP A 369 16.08 -2.97 -14.96
N ASP A 370 15.25 -2.05 -15.43
CA ASP A 370 15.62 -0.89 -16.22
C ASP A 370 16.24 0.26 -15.41
N VAL A 371 16.22 0.20 -14.08
CA VAL A 371 16.79 1.24 -13.19
C VAL A 371 17.72 0.69 -12.11
N LYS A 372 18.06 -0.60 -12.15
CA LYS A 372 19.00 -1.22 -11.21
C LYS A 372 20.39 -0.57 -11.21
N ASP A 373 20.76 0.08 -12.31
CA ASP A 373 22.02 0.79 -12.51
C ASP A 373 22.08 2.17 -11.82
N ILE A 374 20.93 2.69 -11.37
CA ILE A 374 20.89 3.96 -10.64
C ILE A 374 21.12 3.70 -9.14
N PRO A 375 22.23 4.16 -8.54
CA PRO A 375 22.49 3.94 -7.13
C PRO A 375 21.43 4.67 -6.28
N SER A 376 20.96 4.01 -5.23
CA SER A 376 19.98 4.57 -4.31
C SER A 376 20.22 4.09 -2.88
N ALA A 377 19.90 4.95 -1.90
CA ALA A 377 20.03 4.63 -0.49
C ALA A 377 18.91 5.32 0.31
N ALA A 378 18.59 4.73 1.46
CA ALA A 378 17.51 5.15 2.32
C ALA A 378 18.01 5.75 3.63
N PHE A 379 17.32 6.79 4.11
CA PHE A 379 17.76 7.63 5.22
C PHE A 379 16.58 8.10 6.07
N LEU A 380 16.87 8.55 7.28
CA LEU A 380 15.92 9.16 8.21
C LEU A 380 16.40 10.53 8.63
N VAL A 381 15.51 11.52 8.65
CA VAL A 381 15.79 12.84 9.22
C VAL A 381 15.74 12.76 10.74
N GLY A 382 16.80 13.19 11.42
CA GLY A 382 16.90 13.18 12.87
C GLY A 382 16.84 11.79 13.49
N ASN A 383 17.04 10.73 12.69
CA ASN A 383 16.77 9.33 13.04
C ASN A 383 15.31 9.06 13.45
N ASP A 384 14.37 9.88 13.00
CA ASP A 384 12.95 9.65 13.19
C ASP A 384 12.46 8.64 12.13
N PRO A 385 11.97 7.44 12.52
CA PRO A 385 11.52 6.41 11.58
C PRO A 385 10.34 6.88 10.72
N MET A 386 9.60 7.89 11.16
CA MET A 386 8.49 8.47 10.40
C MET A 386 8.97 9.51 9.37
N LYS A 387 10.23 9.95 9.41
CA LYS A 387 10.84 10.91 8.47
C LYS A 387 11.80 10.23 7.51
N ARG A 388 11.29 9.21 6.82
CA ARG A 388 12.03 8.35 5.89
C ARG A 388 12.11 8.97 4.50
N TYR A 389 13.29 8.92 3.88
CA TYR A 389 13.48 9.36 2.50
C TYR A 389 14.53 8.51 1.77
N PHE A 390 14.47 8.53 0.44
CA PHE A 390 15.48 7.92 -0.42
C PHE A 390 16.29 9.00 -1.14
N ILE A 391 17.57 8.74 -1.41
CA ILE A 391 18.39 9.52 -2.33
C ILE A 391 18.83 8.61 -3.47
N SER A 392 18.60 9.04 -4.71
CA SER A 392 19.07 8.36 -5.93
C SER A 392 20.03 9.24 -6.72
N GLY A 393 21.04 8.62 -7.33
CA GLY A 393 22.08 9.30 -8.10
C GLY A 393 23.47 9.22 -7.45
N LYS A 394 24.51 9.58 -8.21
CA LYS A 394 25.91 9.49 -7.76
C LYS A 394 26.22 10.59 -6.75
N MET A 395 26.45 10.20 -5.49
CA MET A 395 26.84 11.09 -4.39
C MET A 395 28.37 11.26 -4.36
N GLU A 396 28.91 12.17 -5.17
CA GLU A 396 30.35 12.48 -5.18
C GLU A 396 30.68 13.61 -4.19
N PRO A 397 31.57 13.39 -3.19
CA PRO A 397 31.92 14.43 -2.23
C PRO A 397 32.49 15.70 -2.88
N GLY A 398 32.09 16.86 -2.37
CA GLY A 398 32.68 18.16 -2.74
C GLY A 398 32.23 18.77 -4.08
N LYS A 399 31.55 18.02 -4.95
CA LYS A 399 30.92 18.58 -6.16
C LYS A 399 29.53 19.13 -5.82
N PRO A 400 29.17 20.35 -6.28
CA PRO A 400 27.79 20.82 -6.18
C PRO A 400 26.83 19.86 -6.87
N LYS A 401 25.71 19.54 -6.22
CA LYS A 401 24.60 18.77 -6.79
C LYS A 401 23.32 19.57 -6.77
N ASN A 402 22.63 19.63 -7.90
CA ASN A 402 21.24 20.08 -7.94
C ASN A 402 20.37 18.98 -7.31
N VAL A 403 19.34 19.39 -6.57
CA VAL A 403 18.46 18.48 -5.84
C VAL A 403 17.06 18.58 -6.42
N LEU A 404 16.48 17.44 -6.82
CA LEU A 404 15.07 17.33 -7.12
C LEU A 404 14.37 16.53 -6.02
N ILE A 405 13.51 17.17 -5.24
CA ILE A 405 12.65 16.50 -4.27
C ILE A 405 11.39 16.01 -5.00
N VAL A 406 11.20 14.70 -5.09
CA VAL A 406 10.05 14.08 -5.74
C VAL A 406 9.10 13.53 -4.69
N MET A 407 7.94 14.17 -4.55
CA MET A 407 6.90 13.79 -3.60
C MET A 407 5.79 13.03 -4.33
N PRO A 408 5.61 11.72 -4.10
CA PRO A 408 4.58 10.98 -4.80
C PRO A 408 3.16 11.35 -4.36
N GLY A 409 2.25 11.32 -5.33
CA GLY A 409 0.81 11.32 -5.09
C GLY A 409 0.31 9.98 -4.52
N GLY A 410 -1.02 9.80 -4.49
CA GLY A 410 -1.63 8.63 -3.89
C GLY A 410 -1.22 8.49 -2.41
N PRO A 411 -0.77 7.31 -1.95
CA PRO A 411 -0.40 7.08 -0.56
C PRO A 411 1.01 7.58 -0.19
N GLY A 412 1.80 8.09 -1.16
CA GLY A 412 3.13 8.63 -0.91
C GLY A 412 4.17 7.59 -0.47
N THR A 413 3.95 6.33 -0.85
CA THR A 413 4.66 5.17 -0.30
C THR A 413 5.96 4.87 -1.05
N PRO A 414 6.80 3.97 -0.50
CA PRO A 414 8.06 3.59 -1.11
C PRO A 414 7.95 2.99 -2.53
N GLU A 415 6.83 2.37 -2.93
CA GLU A 415 6.68 1.65 -4.22
C GLU A 415 6.79 2.57 -5.46
N PHE A 416 6.73 3.89 -5.27
CA PHE A 416 7.02 4.86 -6.34
C PHE A 416 8.51 4.94 -6.68
N HIS A 417 9.39 4.31 -5.91
CA HIS A 417 10.83 4.46 -6.07
C HIS A 417 11.36 4.11 -7.46
N PRO A 418 10.92 3.03 -8.14
CA PRO A 418 11.34 2.76 -9.52
C PRO A 418 10.98 3.90 -10.47
N PHE A 419 9.81 4.53 -10.30
CA PHE A 419 9.42 5.70 -11.10
C PHE A 419 10.35 6.90 -10.83
N VAL A 420 10.69 7.15 -9.56
CA VAL A 420 11.62 8.22 -9.18
C VAL A 420 13.02 8.00 -9.76
N LYS A 421 13.53 6.76 -9.73
CA LYS A 421 14.83 6.42 -10.34
C LYS A 421 14.82 6.61 -11.86
N ARG A 422 13.69 6.37 -12.54
CA ARG A 422 13.55 6.67 -13.97
C ARG A 422 13.62 8.17 -14.29
N ILE A 423 13.23 9.04 -13.36
CA ILE A 423 13.46 10.49 -13.51
C ILE A 423 14.97 10.77 -13.46
N GLN A 424 15.68 10.21 -12.48
CA GLN A 424 17.15 10.34 -12.40
C GLN A 424 17.84 9.81 -13.68
N LYS A 425 17.33 8.72 -14.26
CA LYS A 425 17.91 8.08 -15.44
C LYS A 425 17.63 8.82 -16.75
N ASN A 426 16.39 9.25 -16.95
CA ASN A 426 15.92 9.72 -18.26
C ASN A 426 15.82 11.24 -18.35
N VAL A 427 15.80 11.95 -17.22
CA VAL A 427 15.56 13.40 -17.18
C VAL A 427 16.77 14.17 -16.67
N LEU A 428 17.45 13.63 -15.66
CA LEU A 428 18.47 14.39 -14.94
C LEU A 428 19.90 14.00 -15.35
N GLY A 429 20.80 14.98 -15.29
CA GLY A 429 22.23 14.79 -15.52
C GLY A 429 22.98 14.24 -14.31
N GLU A 430 24.28 13.99 -14.47
CA GLU A 430 25.16 13.51 -13.39
C GLU A 430 25.36 14.54 -12.26
N ASP A 431 25.10 15.82 -12.52
CA ASP A 431 25.14 16.92 -11.55
C ASP A 431 23.90 17.00 -10.66
N TRP A 432 22.97 16.04 -10.79
CA TRP A 432 21.75 15.96 -10.00
C TRP A 432 21.75 14.79 -9.03
N ILE A 433 20.95 14.95 -7.99
CA ILE A 433 20.42 13.85 -7.17
C ILE A 433 18.91 14.02 -7.04
N VAL A 434 18.21 12.89 -6.92
CA VAL A 434 16.78 12.87 -6.62
C VAL A 434 16.57 12.44 -5.20
N VAL A 435 15.68 13.13 -4.50
CA VAL A 435 15.30 12.83 -3.13
C VAL A 435 13.81 12.51 -3.07
N GLN A 436 13.44 11.33 -2.57
CA GLN A 436 12.05 10.92 -2.41
C GLN A 436 11.70 10.84 -0.92
N PRO A 437 11.05 11.85 -0.32
CA PRO A 437 10.41 11.67 0.97
C PRO A 437 9.32 10.61 0.88
N ILE A 438 9.14 9.83 1.94
CA ILE A 438 8.06 8.86 2.10
C ILE A 438 7.00 9.47 3.02
N ALA A 439 5.74 9.42 2.59
CA ALA A 439 4.63 9.94 3.38
C ALA A 439 4.50 9.15 4.70
N PRO A 440 4.52 9.81 5.87
CA PRO A 440 4.31 9.12 7.13
C PRO A 440 2.90 8.54 7.23
N MET A 441 2.77 7.33 7.76
CA MET A 441 1.47 6.69 8.02
C MET A 441 1.16 6.73 9.52
N TRP A 442 0.31 7.68 9.92
CA TRP A 442 -0.04 7.89 11.34
C TRP A 442 -1.15 6.96 11.82
N ASP A 443 -2.04 6.55 10.91
CA ASP A 443 -3.13 5.61 11.13
C ASP A 443 -3.60 5.01 9.78
N ASN A 444 -4.61 4.14 9.87
CA ASN A 444 -5.21 3.44 8.73
C ASN A 444 -6.53 4.10 8.26
N ALA A 445 -6.77 5.37 8.57
CA ALA A 445 -8.01 6.03 8.16
C ALA A 445 -8.06 6.21 6.64
N LYS A 446 -9.19 5.85 6.02
CA LYS A 446 -9.39 5.94 4.56
C LYS A 446 -9.32 7.38 4.03
N GLU A 447 -9.75 8.34 4.83
CA GLU A 447 -9.80 9.77 4.48
C GLU A 447 -8.63 10.56 5.09
N ARG A 448 -7.52 9.88 5.42
CA ARG A 448 -6.35 10.55 6.01
C ARG A 448 -5.73 11.57 5.05
N VAL A 449 -5.17 12.64 5.61
CA VAL A 449 -4.29 13.53 4.85
C VAL A 449 -2.95 12.84 4.69
N VAL A 450 -2.58 12.51 3.45
CA VAL A 450 -1.35 11.76 3.14
C VAL A 450 -0.09 12.57 3.47
N TRP A 451 -0.13 13.87 3.17
CA TRP A 451 0.95 14.82 3.42
C TRP A 451 0.46 15.92 4.38
N PRO A 452 0.33 15.63 5.70
CA PRO A 452 -0.09 16.64 6.66
C PRO A 452 0.83 17.87 6.60
N SER A 453 0.27 19.06 6.50
CA SER A 453 1.02 20.29 6.32
C SER A 453 0.50 21.39 7.24
N ALA A 454 1.18 22.53 7.29
CA ALA A 454 0.70 23.68 8.07
C ALA A 454 -0.71 24.13 7.64
N ALA A 455 -0.97 24.15 6.33
CA ALA A 455 -2.26 24.56 5.77
C ALA A 455 -3.28 23.41 5.64
N SER A 456 -2.87 22.16 5.82
CA SER A 456 -3.75 20.98 5.83
C SER A 456 -3.38 20.07 7.01
N PRO A 457 -3.74 20.47 8.25
CA PRO A 457 -3.37 19.72 9.43
C PRO A 457 -4.11 18.39 9.48
N TYR A 458 -3.46 17.39 10.08
CA TYR A 458 -4.05 16.09 10.38
C TYR A 458 -3.83 15.79 11.85
N PRO A 459 -4.88 15.71 12.69
CA PRO A 459 -4.72 15.60 14.15
C PRO A 459 -3.79 14.47 14.63
N PRO A 460 -3.79 13.27 13.99
CA PRO A 460 -2.84 12.21 14.33
C PRO A 460 -1.37 12.49 13.98
N ALA A 461 -1.09 13.45 13.09
CA ALA A 461 0.25 13.75 12.63
C ALA A 461 1.10 14.44 13.72
N LYS A 462 2.31 13.93 13.95
CA LYS A 462 3.22 14.49 14.96
C LYS A 462 4.10 15.62 14.44
N PHE A 463 4.16 15.80 13.12
CA PHE A 463 4.89 16.88 12.47
C PHE A 463 4.22 17.23 11.14
N THR A 464 4.54 18.42 10.65
CA THR A 464 4.12 18.85 9.31
C THR A 464 5.15 18.44 8.26
N MET A 465 4.70 18.35 7.02
CA MET A 465 5.54 18.09 5.86
C MET A 465 6.66 19.13 5.72
N GLU A 466 6.39 20.41 6.03
CA GLU A 466 7.43 21.46 6.05
C GLU A 466 8.55 21.14 7.03
N THR A 467 8.19 20.75 8.26
CA THR A 467 9.17 20.34 9.29
C THR A 467 10.01 19.15 8.81
N PHE A 468 9.40 18.22 8.07
CA PHE A 468 10.10 17.07 7.51
C PHE A 468 11.07 17.49 6.40
N LEU A 469 10.62 18.24 5.40
CA LEU A 469 11.46 18.67 4.29
C LEU A 469 12.58 19.62 4.72
N ASP A 470 12.30 20.55 5.64
CA ASP A 470 13.32 21.47 6.17
C ASP A 470 14.43 20.69 6.89
N GLY A 471 14.07 19.72 7.73
CA GLY A 471 15.05 18.87 8.40
C GLY A 471 15.87 18.02 7.41
N MET A 472 15.24 17.54 6.33
CA MET A 472 15.93 16.82 5.26
C MET A 472 16.95 17.71 4.54
N LEU A 473 16.56 18.94 4.20
CA LEU A 473 17.43 19.92 3.52
C LEU A 473 18.56 20.43 4.43
N ASP A 474 18.32 20.56 5.74
CA ASP A 474 19.35 20.87 6.73
C ASP A 474 20.39 19.74 6.84
N GLU A 475 19.96 18.47 6.81
CA GLU A 475 20.86 17.32 6.96
C GLU A 475 21.66 16.97 5.71
N LEU A 476 21.06 17.14 4.52
CA LEU A 476 21.62 16.61 3.28
C LEU A 476 23.08 17.08 3.02
N PRO A 477 23.44 18.36 3.20
CA PRO A 477 24.83 18.80 3.06
C PRO A 477 25.77 18.23 4.11
N ALA A 478 25.34 18.24 5.38
CA ALA A 478 26.17 17.86 6.51
C ALA A 478 26.44 16.36 6.56
N ARG A 479 25.39 15.56 6.33
CA ARG A 479 25.44 14.09 6.43
C ARG A 479 26.17 13.45 5.26
N HIS A 480 26.00 14.00 4.06
CA HIS A 480 26.52 13.37 2.85
C HIS A 480 27.72 14.06 2.23
N LYS A 481 28.20 15.16 2.82
CA LYS A 481 29.32 15.95 2.30
C LYS A 481 29.08 16.40 0.85
N VAL A 482 27.82 16.63 0.49
CA VAL A 482 27.39 17.14 -0.81
C VAL A 482 27.15 18.63 -0.68
N LYS A 483 27.70 19.42 -1.61
CA LYS A 483 27.34 20.84 -1.70
C LYS A 483 26.01 20.92 -2.45
N VAL A 484 24.96 21.42 -1.82
CA VAL A 484 23.67 21.61 -2.51
C VAL A 484 23.76 22.84 -3.41
N GLY A 485 23.46 22.64 -4.70
CA GLY A 485 23.34 23.67 -5.72
C GLY A 485 21.93 24.25 -5.71
N LYS A 486 21.22 24.13 -6.84
CA LYS A 486 19.81 24.52 -6.92
C LYS A 486 18.91 23.42 -6.36
N THR A 487 17.77 23.80 -5.79
CA THR A 487 16.78 22.85 -5.24
C THR A 487 15.45 23.03 -5.93
N TYR A 488 14.87 21.92 -6.38
CA TYR A 488 13.58 21.87 -7.05
C TYR A 488 12.67 20.86 -6.38
N MET A 489 11.36 21.03 -6.57
CA MET A 489 10.34 20.08 -6.12
C MET A 489 9.52 19.58 -7.31
N LEU A 490 9.07 18.33 -7.23
CA LEU A 490 8.09 17.73 -8.12
C LEU A 490 7.07 17.01 -7.25
N GLY A 491 5.80 17.38 -7.37
CA GLY A 491 4.71 16.69 -6.70
C GLY A 491 3.50 16.58 -7.61
N TRP A 492 2.70 15.55 -7.39
CA TRP A 492 1.44 15.35 -8.09
C TRP A 492 0.32 14.88 -7.17
N SER A 493 -0.93 15.10 -7.61
CA SER A 493 -2.12 14.63 -6.90
C SER A 493 -2.10 15.05 -5.43
N SER A 494 -2.14 14.11 -4.48
CA SER A 494 -2.15 14.36 -3.03
C SER A 494 -0.93 15.12 -2.48
N SER A 495 0.21 15.15 -3.18
CA SER A 495 1.40 15.88 -2.74
C SER A 495 1.47 17.32 -3.24
N GLY A 496 0.69 17.68 -4.27
CA GLY A 496 0.65 19.05 -4.79
C GLY A 496 0.17 20.09 -3.77
N PRO A 497 -0.88 19.83 -2.97
CA PRO A 497 -1.28 20.70 -1.85
C PRO A 497 -0.15 20.92 -0.84
N ALA A 498 0.62 19.86 -0.58
CA ALA A 498 1.77 19.93 0.31
C ALA A 498 2.82 20.90 -0.23
N ILE A 499 3.15 20.84 -1.53
CA ILE A 499 4.09 21.79 -2.16
C ILE A 499 3.61 23.24 -2.05
N TYR A 500 2.32 23.49 -2.28
CA TYR A 500 1.78 24.85 -2.09
C TYR A 500 1.90 25.31 -0.63
N SER A 501 1.62 24.42 0.33
CA SER A 501 1.81 24.67 1.76
C SER A 501 3.27 24.99 2.09
N TYR A 502 4.22 24.20 1.58
CA TYR A 502 5.65 24.46 1.74
C TYR A 502 6.06 25.82 1.17
N ALA A 503 5.48 26.22 0.03
CA ALA A 503 5.78 27.52 -0.54
C ALA A 503 5.39 28.68 0.39
N GLY A 504 4.29 28.56 1.15
CA GLY A 504 3.86 29.57 2.12
C GLY A 504 4.58 29.49 3.47
N HIS A 505 5.03 28.30 3.87
CA HIS A 505 5.39 28.01 5.26
C HIS A 505 6.79 27.40 5.47
N GLY A 506 7.48 26.98 4.41
CA GLY A 506 8.79 26.35 4.46
C GLY A 506 9.92 27.34 4.78
N LYS A 507 10.97 26.83 5.46
CA LYS A 507 12.14 27.63 5.84
C LYS A 507 13.14 27.80 4.69
N HIS A 508 13.33 26.76 3.87
CA HIS A 508 14.35 26.79 2.81
C HIS A 508 13.79 27.38 1.52
N THR A 509 14.61 28.19 0.85
CA THR A 509 14.29 28.68 -0.47
C THR A 509 14.47 27.58 -1.51
N ILE A 510 13.46 27.38 -2.36
CA ILE A 510 13.41 26.41 -3.46
C ILE A 510 13.38 27.18 -4.78
N ASP A 511 14.22 26.80 -5.73
CA ASP A 511 14.36 27.49 -7.01
C ASP A 511 13.17 27.29 -7.95
N GLY A 512 12.45 26.19 -7.81
CA GLY A 512 11.16 26.02 -8.46
C GLY A 512 10.44 24.73 -8.09
N ALA A 513 9.15 24.65 -8.43
CA ALA A 513 8.34 23.46 -8.23
C ALA A 513 7.51 23.11 -9.47
N VAL A 514 7.51 21.83 -9.83
CA VAL A 514 6.52 21.23 -10.72
C VAL A 514 5.38 20.70 -9.88
N VAL A 515 4.15 21.16 -10.14
CA VAL A 515 2.94 20.66 -9.49
C VAL A 515 2.00 20.12 -10.56
N ALA A 516 1.70 18.82 -10.48
CA ALA A 516 0.91 18.15 -11.51
C ALA A 516 -0.42 17.59 -10.98
N MET A 517 -1.50 17.72 -11.73
CA MET A 517 -2.78 17.05 -11.44
C MET A 517 -3.25 17.24 -10.00
N SER A 518 -3.24 18.49 -9.50
CA SER A 518 -3.39 18.76 -8.06
C SER A 518 -4.54 19.71 -7.79
N VAL A 519 -5.20 19.50 -6.65
CA VAL A 519 -6.10 20.51 -6.09
C VAL A 519 -5.31 21.72 -5.59
N PHE A 520 -5.98 22.86 -5.51
CA PHE A 520 -5.41 24.10 -5.00
C PHE A 520 -6.41 24.83 -4.10
N ASN A 521 -5.92 25.34 -2.97
CA ASN A 521 -6.61 26.29 -2.13
C ASN A 521 -5.68 27.51 -1.91
N PRO A 522 -6.14 28.76 -2.13
CA PRO A 522 -5.33 29.94 -1.86
C PRO A 522 -4.81 30.05 -0.41
N GLU A 523 -5.48 29.43 0.56
CA GLU A 523 -5.06 29.37 1.96
C GLU A 523 -3.75 28.57 2.15
N TYR A 524 -3.34 27.74 1.19
CA TYR A 524 -2.08 27.02 1.26
C TYR A 524 -0.86 27.94 1.31
N PHE A 525 -0.96 29.18 0.82
CA PHE A 525 0.11 30.15 0.95
C PHE A 525 0.05 30.95 2.26
N GLY A 526 -1.00 30.79 3.06
CA GLY A 526 -1.30 31.64 4.21
C GLY A 526 -1.28 33.13 3.85
N ASP A 527 -0.82 33.96 4.79
CA ASP A 527 -0.64 35.40 4.61
C ASP A 527 0.74 35.77 4.04
N ALA A 528 1.45 34.81 3.44
CA ALA A 528 2.82 35.02 2.98
C ALA A 528 2.90 36.08 1.87
N LYS A 529 3.69 37.13 2.12
CA LYS A 529 4.00 38.20 1.14
C LYS A 529 5.07 37.78 0.13
N SER A 530 5.78 36.70 0.43
CA SER A 530 6.81 36.07 -0.40
C SER A 530 6.76 34.57 -0.17
N LEU A 531 7.04 33.78 -1.20
CA LEU A 531 7.04 32.32 -1.10
C LEU A 531 8.47 31.78 -0.99
N ALA A 532 8.61 30.66 -0.29
CA ALA A 532 9.83 29.87 -0.27
C ALA A 532 10.18 29.32 -1.66
N VAL A 533 9.20 29.11 -2.53
CA VAL A 533 9.38 28.63 -3.91
C VAL A 533 9.38 29.80 -4.90
N LYS A 534 10.46 29.94 -5.68
CA LYS A 534 10.66 31.08 -6.60
C LYS A 534 9.90 31.01 -7.93
N ARG A 535 9.53 29.81 -8.39
CA ARG A 535 8.89 29.59 -9.69
C ARG A 535 8.05 28.33 -9.70
N PHE A 536 6.95 28.33 -10.46
CA PHE A 536 6.06 27.17 -10.58
C PHE A 536 5.85 26.74 -12.03
N TYR A 537 5.78 25.43 -12.24
CA TYR A 537 5.29 24.83 -13.47
C TYR A 537 4.10 23.93 -13.13
N LEU A 538 2.92 24.33 -13.58
CA LEU A 538 1.67 23.62 -13.35
C LEU A 538 1.39 22.73 -14.56
N TYR A 539 1.18 21.44 -14.33
CA TYR A 539 0.96 20.45 -15.39
C TYR A 539 -0.34 19.70 -15.15
N HIS A 540 -1.36 19.91 -15.97
CA HIS A 540 -2.71 19.45 -15.64
C HIS A 540 -3.53 19.07 -16.86
N SER A 541 -4.29 17.98 -16.80
CA SER A 541 -5.18 17.62 -17.89
C SER A 541 -6.57 18.26 -17.75
N PRO A 542 -7.14 18.83 -18.83
CA PRO A 542 -8.55 19.22 -18.88
C PRO A 542 -9.54 18.06 -18.65
N GLU A 543 -9.11 16.81 -18.83
CA GLU A 543 -9.90 15.58 -18.67
C GLU A 543 -9.73 14.93 -17.29
N ASP A 544 -8.91 15.51 -16.41
CA ASP A 544 -8.74 15.05 -15.02
C ASP A 544 -10.04 15.24 -14.21
N PHE A 545 -10.32 14.33 -13.27
CA PHE A 545 -11.41 14.51 -12.31
C PHE A 545 -11.20 15.73 -11.41
N ILE A 546 -9.94 16.15 -11.21
CA ILE A 546 -9.59 17.44 -10.62
C ILE A 546 -9.81 18.51 -11.68
N LYS A 547 -10.82 19.34 -11.45
CA LYS A 547 -11.22 20.41 -12.38
C LYS A 547 -10.08 21.40 -12.66
N MET A 548 -10.00 21.85 -13.92
CA MET A 548 -9.09 22.92 -14.39
C MET A 548 -9.14 24.22 -13.58
N SER A 549 -10.25 24.49 -12.89
CA SER A 549 -10.35 25.61 -11.96
C SER A 549 -9.27 25.60 -10.86
N ASN A 550 -8.72 24.44 -10.51
CA ASN A 550 -7.63 24.33 -9.51
C ASN A 550 -6.30 24.90 -10.03
N PRO A 551 -5.69 24.38 -11.10
CA PRO A 551 -4.43 24.93 -11.63
C PRO A 551 -4.59 26.37 -12.15
N GLU A 552 -5.77 26.75 -12.65
CA GLU A 552 -6.06 28.14 -13.04
C GLU A 552 -6.06 29.08 -11.83
N ALA A 553 -6.71 28.69 -10.73
CA ALA A 553 -6.69 29.46 -9.49
C ALA A 553 -5.28 29.54 -8.89
N ALA A 554 -4.51 28.44 -8.94
CA ALA A 554 -3.11 28.42 -8.52
C ALA A 554 -2.28 29.42 -9.33
N LYS A 555 -2.39 29.37 -10.67
CA LYS A 555 -1.72 30.31 -11.57
C LYS A 555 -2.07 31.76 -11.24
N ALA A 556 -3.36 32.08 -11.16
CA ALA A 556 -3.82 33.44 -10.88
C ALA A 556 -3.28 33.95 -9.52
N ARG A 557 -3.28 33.09 -8.49
CA ARG A 557 -2.74 33.45 -7.18
C ARG A 557 -1.23 33.69 -7.24
N LEU A 558 -0.47 32.81 -7.89
CA LEU A 558 0.98 32.95 -8.06
C LEU A 558 1.35 34.23 -8.84
N GLU A 559 0.61 34.56 -9.90
CA GLU A 559 0.78 35.81 -10.65
C GLU A 559 0.48 37.04 -9.79
N SER A 560 -0.55 36.99 -8.94
CA SER A 560 -0.87 38.08 -8.00
C SER A 560 0.26 38.34 -6.99
N LEU A 561 1.01 37.29 -6.64
CA LEU A 561 2.21 37.36 -5.78
C LEU A 561 3.49 37.66 -6.57
N LYS A 562 3.39 37.91 -7.88
CA LYS A 562 4.51 38.15 -8.80
C LYS A 562 5.50 36.99 -8.85
N ILE A 563 5.03 35.77 -8.60
CA ILE A 563 5.82 34.54 -8.72
C ILE A 563 5.68 34.02 -10.15
N PRO A 564 6.78 33.86 -10.91
CA PRO A 564 6.70 33.33 -12.27
C PRO A 564 6.06 31.93 -12.29
N VAL A 565 5.08 31.73 -13.18
CA VAL A 565 4.33 30.50 -13.27
C VAL A 565 3.94 30.19 -14.72
N ALA A 566 4.06 28.93 -15.12
CA ALA A 566 3.50 28.41 -16.36
C ALA A 566 2.42 27.38 -16.04
N LEU A 567 1.38 27.31 -16.87
CA LEU A 567 0.38 26.24 -16.86
C LEU A 567 0.40 25.57 -18.23
N THR A 568 0.69 24.27 -18.25
CA THR A 568 0.67 23.45 -19.46
C THR A 568 -0.36 22.34 -19.31
N THR A 569 -1.10 22.09 -20.37
CA THR A 569 -2.09 21.02 -20.44
C THR A 569 -1.60 19.84 -21.27
N TYR A 570 -2.19 18.67 -21.02
CA TYR A 570 -1.95 17.45 -21.78
C TYR A 570 -3.27 16.67 -21.94
N GLU A 571 -3.30 15.74 -22.90
CA GLU A 571 -4.46 14.87 -23.16
C GLU A 571 -4.46 13.62 -22.25
N GLY A 572 -5.63 13.11 -21.86
CA GLY A 572 -5.79 11.96 -20.97
C GLY A 572 -6.20 12.34 -19.54
N GLY A 573 -6.58 11.39 -18.69
CA GLY A 573 -7.13 11.67 -17.35
C GLY A 573 -6.09 11.97 -16.25
N HIS A 574 -6.49 11.67 -15.01
CA HIS A 574 -5.61 11.78 -13.83
C HIS A 574 -4.46 10.77 -13.91
N GLY A 575 -3.24 11.27 -13.92
CA GLY A 575 -2.02 10.47 -13.94
C GLY A 575 -1.06 10.89 -15.05
N TRP A 576 0.14 10.31 -15.00
CA TRP A 576 1.15 10.53 -16.00
C TRP A 576 0.82 9.77 -17.30
N GLY A 577 0.74 10.49 -18.42
CA GLY A 577 0.54 9.91 -19.75
C GLY A 577 1.83 9.36 -20.38
N PRO A 578 1.74 8.84 -21.63
CA PRO A 578 2.93 8.56 -22.45
C PRO A 578 3.84 9.79 -22.53
N GLY A 579 5.16 9.59 -22.52
CA GLY A 579 6.13 10.70 -22.56
C GLY A 579 6.31 11.44 -21.24
N VAL A 580 5.89 10.87 -20.10
CA VAL A 580 6.04 11.47 -18.76
C VAL A 580 7.41 12.11 -18.50
N TYR A 581 8.50 11.44 -18.90
CA TYR A 581 9.85 11.95 -18.65
C TYR A 581 10.16 13.20 -19.48
N ASP A 582 9.63 13.30 -20.71
CA ASP A 582 9.74 14.50 -21.53
C ASP A 582 8.96 15.66 -20.91
N SER A 583 7.77 15.39 -20.36
CA SER A 583 6.97 16.40 -19.66
C SER A 583 7.64 16.90 -18.38
N VAL A 584 8.24 16.00 -17.59
CA VAL A 584 9.02 16.38 -16.41
C VAL A 584 10.25 17.20 -16.82
N ALA A 585 10.95 16.79 -17.88
CA ALA A 585 12.10 17.53 -18.43
C ALA A 585 11.72 18.95 -18.87
N ALA A 586 10.58 19.09 -19.58
CA ALA A 586 10.07 20.39 -20.02
C ALA A 586 9.74 21.31 -18.83
N GLY A 587 9.11 20.75 -17.80
CA GLY A 587 8.84 21.49 -16.56
C GLY A 587 10.10 21.98 -15.88
N LEU A 588 11.10 21.11 -15.69
CA LEU A 588 12.39 21.49 -15.09
C LEU A 588 13.13 22.54 -15.92
N LYS A 589 13.15 22.40 -17.25
CA LYS A 589 13.77 23.38 -18.15
C LYS A 589 13.17 24.78 -17.99
N TYR A 590 11.83 24.87 -17.84
CA TYR A 590 11.17 26.14 -17.52
C TYR A 590 11.60 26.68 -16.15
N LEU A 591 11.69 25.81 -15.14
CA LEU A 591 12.14 26.19 -13.78
C LEU A 591 13.59 26.68 -13.75
N GLU A 592 14.45 26.23 -14.66
CA GLU A 592 15.83 26.69 -14.79
C GLU A 592 15.97 28.07 -15.46
N GLY A 593 14.90 28.59 -16.08
CA GLY A 593 14.88 29.87 -16.77
C GLY A 593 14.95 29.75 -18.29
N GLY A 594 14.82 28.54 -18.83
CA GLY A 594 14.52 28.35 -20.25
C GLY A 594 13.15 28.94 -20.55
N ARG A 595 13.09 29.92 -21.46
CA ARG A 595 11.83 30.39 -22.04
C ARG A 595 11.36 29.43 -23.12
#